data_AF-A0A285TRI0-F1
#
_entry.id   AF-A0A285TRI0-F1
#
_cell.length_a   1.000
_cell.length_b   1.000
_cell.length_c   1.000
_cell.angle_alpha   90.00
_cell.angle_beta   90.00
_cell.angle_gamma   90.00
#
_symmetry.space_group_name_H-M   'P 1'
#
loop_
_entity.id
_entity.type
_entity.pdbx_description
1 polymer ?
#
loop_
_entity_poly.entity_id
_entity_poly.type
_entity_poly.pdbx_seq_one_letter_code
_entity_poly.pdbx_strand_id
1 'polypeptide(L)'
;MNIFKQGRLLGLGVILSAIIMFGFTAPSSAEACGKLGQPACVTCVDKVTVYFPFNFCCIPEASSCRKTAYTCNAGYVRDGMGICTKTSLTAEEAVKAGCRTSRSAQLILDDAKKTGDLGTITSSQVSAFRPTDKWMTTLEVTDPNTWGYRATDFPDEIKSLEGGKTLSKAERREKKVTDKSAFWRQNGPKIDYGTKSSILNSFQMIATSDSSKPMSQFSSVALDYEVASGFGGTVYKFQMNPSSPVLGLRDCSLSGGGETQFQVKGGTPIKNLHRFVNSKNKWEIYKNGKWQIVAAPNDEL
;
A
#
# COMPACT_ATOMS: atom_id res chain seq x y z
N MET A 1 19.57 49.00 53.45
CA MET A 1 19.06 48.11 52.40
C MET A 1 18.57 46.82 53.05
N ASN A 2 17.25 46.67 53.04
CA ASN A 2 16.42 45.46 53.11
C ASN A 2 16.58 44.47 54.27
N ILE A 3 15.97 44.88 55.38
CA ILE A 3 15.04 44.20 56.30
C ILE A 3 14.99 42.67 56.28
N PHE A 4 15.34 42.14 57.45
CA PHE A 4 15.20 40.79 57.97
C PHE A 4 13.83 40.58 58.65
N LYS A 5 13.50 39.29 58.86
CA LYS A 5 12.60 38.67 59.88
C LYS A 5 11.14 38.34 59.52
N GLN A 6 10.96 37.03 59.33
CA GLN A 6 10.12 36.11 60.11
C GLN A 6 8.79 36.62 60.69
N GLY A 7 7.71 35.98 60.25
CA GLY A 7 6.47 35.79 60.99
C GLY A 7 5.88 34.42 60.64
N ARG A 8 5.75 33.54 61.64
CA ARG A 8 5.15 32.20 61.54
C ARG A 8 3.93 32.17 62.47
N LEU A 9 2.96 31.32 62.09
CA LEU A 9 1.90 30.68 62.89
C LEU A 9 0.45 31.21 62.81
N LEU A 10 -0.34 30.32 62.17
CA LEU A 10 -1.59 29.69 62.64
C LEU A 10 -2.91 30.47 62.67
N GLY A 11 -3.94 29.84 62.07
CA GLY A 11 -5.33 30.04 62.50
C GLY A 11 -6.40 29.70 61.47
N LEU A 12 -6.79 28.43 61.40
CA LEU A 12 -8.10 27.86 61.04
C LEU A 12 -8.98 28.48 59.92
N GLY A 13 -9.29 27.62 58.95
CA GLY A 13 -10.69 27.30 58.60
C GLY A 13 -11.32 28.06 57.44
N VAL A 14 -11.60 27.35 56.34
CA VAL A 14 -12.96 27.12 55.80
C VAL A 14 -12.83 26.45 54.42
N ILE A 15 -13.58 25.37 54.27
CA ILE A 15 -13.79 24.56 53.08
C ILE A 15 -14.43 25.43 51.98
N LEU A 16 -13.89 25.38 50.75
CA LEU A 16 -14.72 25.61 49.58
C LEU A 16 -14.25 24.75 48.40
N SER A 17 -15.09 23.77 48.09
CA SER A 17 -15.09 23.00 46.86
C SER A 17 -15.12 23.93 45.64
N ALA A 18 -14.16 23.78 44.74
CA ALA A 18 -14.26 24.30 43.38
C ALA A 18 -13.90 23.18 42.40
N ILE A 19 -14.96 22.66 41.82
CA ILE A 19 -15.02 21.81 40.64
C ILE A 19 -14.43 22.59 39.45
N ILE A 20 -14.09 21.86 38.38
CA ILE A 20 -13.93 22.30 36.98
C ILE A 20 -12.48 22.58 36.56
N MET A 21 -11.82 21.55 36.03
CA MET A 21 -11.54 21.44 34.59
C MET A 21 -10.85 20.11 34.30
N PHE A 22 -11.62 19.02 34.28
CA PHE A 22 -11.25 17.90 33.41
C PHE A 22 -11.51 18.36 31.99
N GLY A 23 -10.45 18.83 31.32
CA GLY A 23 -10.48 19.08 29.89
C GLY A 23 -10.95 17.82 29.20
N PHE A 24 -12.14 17.88 28.61
CA PHE A 24 -12.54 16.96 27.57
C PHE A 24 -11.50 17.05 26.47
N THR A 25 -10.56 16.11 26.44
CA THR A 25 -9.80 15.85 25.21
C THR A 25 -10.83 15.43 24.18
N ALA A 26 -11.11 16.32 23.23
CA ALA A 26 -11.85 16.00 22.03
C ALA A 26 -11.31 14.67 21.48
N PRO A 27 -12.17 13.74 21.03
CA PRO A 27 -11.67 12.56 20.34
C PRO A 27 -10.86 13.07 19.15
N SER A 28 -9.56 12.75 19.15
CA SER A 28 -8.72 12.87 17.97
C SER A 28 -9.55 12.33 16.81
N SER A 29 -9.73 13.14 15.77
CA SER A 29 -10.53 12.75 14.60
C SER A 29 -10.19 11.32 14.22
N ALA A 30 -11.21 10.47 14.07
CA ALA A 30 -11.08 9.05 13.72
C ALA A 30 -10.29 8.82 12.42
N GLU A 31 -9.95 9.89 11.69
CA GLU A 31 -9.11 9.94 10.50
C GLU A 31 -7.60 9.72 10.77
N ALA A 32 -7.15 9.81 12.03
CA ALA A 32 -5.74 9.77 12.41
C ALA A 32 -5.20 8.40 12.85
N CYS A 33 -6.04 7.38 13.02
CA CYS A 33 -5.64 6.03 13.46
C CYS A 33 -6.03 4.94 12.43
N GLY A 34 -5.58 3.70 12.65
CA GLY A 34 -6.02 2.55 11.87
C GLY A 34 -5.35 2.34 10.51
N LYS A 35 -4.38 3.17 10.10
CA LYS A 35 -3.57 2.97 8.87
C LYS A 35 -2.36 2.08 9.14
N LEU A 36 -1.63 1.70 8.08
CA LEU A 36 -0.40 0.89 8.20
C LEU A 36 0.59 1.49 9.21
N GLY A 37 1.08 0.68 10.15
CA GLY A 37 2.03 1.12 11.17
C GLY A 37 1.43 2.01 12.25
N GLN A 38 0.11 2.27 12.23
CA GLN A 38 -0.59 3.03 13.26
C GLN A 38 -1.31 2.08 14.22
N PRO A 39 -1.58 2.53 15.47
CA PRO A 39 -2.47 1.80 16.36
C PRO A 39 -3.88 1.69 15.77
N ALA A 40 -4.56 0.58 16.06
CA ALA A 40 -5.97 0.38 15.70
C ALA A 40 -6.87 1.46 16.32
N CYS A 41 -7.86 1.91 15.56
CA CYS A 41 -8.82 2.90 16.06
C CYS A 41 -9.73 2.30 17.12
N VAL A 42 -9.98 3.06 18.18
CA VAL A 42 -10.95 2.71 19.22
C VAL A 42 -12.32 3.20 18.78
N THR A 43 -13.22 2.27 18.50
CA THR A 43 -14.63 2.56 18.19
C THR A 43 -15.53 2.09 19.31
N CYS A 44 -16.52 2.91 19.68
CA CYS A 44 -17.51 2.53 20.66
C CYS A 44 -18.61 1.71 20.00
N VAL A 45 -18.72 0.43 20.36
CA VAL A 45 -19.69 -0.53 19.81
C VAL A 45 -21.02 -0.46 20.54
N ASP A 46 -20.99 -0.12 21.83
CA ASP A 46 -22.18 -0.03 22.66
C ASP A 46 -22.11 1.21 23.54
N LYS A 47 -23.09 2.11 23.41
CA LYS A 47 -23.20 3.34 24.19
C LYS A 47 -24.39 3.22 25.11
N VAL A 48 -24.16 3.46 26.40
CA VAL A 48 -25.23 3.59 27.38
C VAL A 48 -25.37 5.06 27.73
N THR A 49 -26.59 5.57 27.61
CA THR A 49 -26.96 6.92 28.01
C THR A 49 -27.87 6.82 29.22
N VAL A 50 -27.49 7.48 30.31
CA VAL A 50 -28.30 7.57 31.52
C VAL A 50 -29.18 8.82 31.44
N TYR A 51 -30.44 8.68 31.80
CA TYR A 51 -31.44 9.77 31.82
C TYR A 51 -31.91 10.01 33.25
N PHE A 52 -32.10 11.29 33.60
CA PHE A 52 -32.54 11.70 34.94
C PHE A 52 -33.97 11.22 35.26
N PRO A 53 -34.25 10.76 36.50
CA PRO A 53 -35.55 10.22 36.88
C PRO A 53 -36.67 11.25 37.15
N PHE A 54 -36.45 12.56 36.95
CA PHE A 54 -37.47 13.58 37.23
C PHE A 54 -38.10 14.13 35.95
N ASN A 55 -39.42 13.96 35.85
CA ASN A 55 -40.33 14.02 34.68
C ASN A 55 -40.45 15.37 33.92
N PHE A 56 -39.38 16.08 33.62
CA PHE A 56 -39.44 17.23 32.71
C PHE A 56 -38.24 17.24 31.76
N CYS A 57 -38.41 16.55 30.63
CA CYS A 57 -37.44 16.34 29.54
C CYS A 57 -36.33 15.33 29.80
N CYS A 58 -36.21 14.36 28.89
CA CYS A 58 -35.14 13.37 28.82
C CYS A 58 -33.82 14.04 28.40
N ILE A 59 -33.19 14.79 29.31
CA ILE A 59 -31.87 15.38 29.06
C ILE A 59 -30.83 14.28 29.30
N PRO A 60 -30.11 13.82 28.26
CA PRO A 60 -29.05 12.84 28.43
C PRO A 60 -27.92 13.43 29.28
N GLU A 61 -27.61 12.79 30.41
CA GLU A 61 -26.68 13.33 31.40
C GLU A 61 -25.22 13.03 31.03
N ALA A 62 -24.96 11.80 30.58
CA ALA A 62 -23.69 11.38 30.03
C ALA A 62 -23.88 10.10 29.20
N SER A 63 -23.21 10.03 28.04
CA SER A 63 -23.07 8.78 27.29
C SER A 63 -21.72 8.16 27.60
N SER A 64 -21.72 6.93 28.11
CA SER A 64 -20.50 6.17 28.35
C SER A 64 -20.39 5.00 27.36
N CYS A 65 -19.15 4.66 26.98
CA CYS A 65 -18.92 3.51 26.12
C CYS A 65 -18.83 2.23 26.95
N ARG A 66 -19.73 1.29 26.73
CA ARG A 66 -19.77 0.00 27.45
C ARG A 66 -18.86 -1.04 26.79
N LYS A 67 -18.72 -0.99 25.48
CA LYS A 67 -17.88 -1.91 24.71
C LYS A 67 -17.12 -1.18 23.63
N THR A 68 -15.79 -1.29 23.65
CA THR A 68 -14.91 -0.74 22.63
C THR A 68 -14.40 -1.84 21.71
N ALA A 69 -14.31 -1.56 20.41
CA ALA A 69 -13.58 -2.37 19.44
C ALA A 69 -12.32 -1.63 18.99
N TYR A 70 -11.26 -2.39 18.72
CA TYR A 70 -10.00 -1.89 18.16
C TYR A 70 -9.96 -2.35 16.70
N THR A 71 -10.27 -1.43 15.79
CA THR A 71 -10.41 -1.73 14.36
C THR A 71 -9.36 -0.99 13.55
N CYS A 72 -8.68 -1.71 12.67
CA CYS A 72 -7.88 -1.10 11.62
C CYS A 72 -8.79 -0.66 10.46
N ASN A 73 -8.30 0.26 9.63
CA ASN A 73 -8.96 0.60 8.38
C ASN A 73 -9.03 -0.63 7.46
N ALA A 74 -9.97 -0.62 6.51
CA ALA A 74 -10.13 -1.71 5.56
C ALA A 74 -8.80 -2.10 4.87
N GLY A 75 -8.50 -3.40 4.81
CA GLY A 75 -7.26 -3.95 4.25
C GLY A 75 -6.07 -4.01 5.21
N TYR A 76 -6.30 -3.85 6.51
CA TYR A 76 -5.30 -4.02 7.56
C TYR A 76 -5.82 -4.93 8.68
N VAL A 77 -4.92 -5.68 9.30
CA VAL A 77 -5.16 -6.48 10.51
C VAL A 77 -4.28 -5.98 11.64
N ARG A 78 -4.71 -6.20 12.88
CA ARG A 78 -3.94 -5.86 14.06
C ARG A 78 -2.88 -6.95 14.28
N ASP A 79 -1.61 -6.57 14.42
CA ASP A 79 -0.55 -7.48 14.83
C ASP A 79 -0.57 -7.76 16.35
N GLY A 80 0.36 -8.58 16.83
CA GLY A 80 0.47 -8.92 18.25
C GLY A 80 0.79 -7.74 19.18
N MET A 81 1.20 -6.60 18.64
CA MET A 81 1.52 -5.38 19.39
C MET A 81 0.39 -4.34 19.32
N GLY A 82 -0.73 -4.65 18.67
CA GLY A 82 -1.85 -3.71 18.53
C GLY A 82 -1.72 -2.74 17.36
N ILE A 83 -0.71 -2.92 16.50
CA ILE A 83 -0.43 -2.06 15.35
C ILE A 83 -1.10 -2.64 14.10
N CYS A 84 -1.68 -1.77 13.29
CA CYS A 84 -2.30 -2.15 12.03
C CYS A 84 -1.22 -2.50 11.00
N THR A 85 -1.12 -3.78 10.69
CA THR A 85 -0.31 -4.32 9.61
C THR A 85 -1.18 -4.69 8.41
N LYS A 86 -0.59 -4.89 7.25
CA LYS A 86 -1.33 -5.36 6.07
C LYS A 86 -1.83 -6.77 6.32
N THR A 87 -3.11 -7.02 6.02
CA THR A 87 -3.58 -8.40 5.83
C THR A 87 -2.70 -9.03 4.76
N SER A 88 -2.19 -10.24 4.99
CA SER A 88 -1.62 -11.03 3.89
C SER A 88 -2.79 -11.42 2.99
N LEU A 89 -2.93 -10.78 1.83
CA LEU A 89 -4.02 -10.98 0.90
C LEU A 89 -3.48 -11.63 -0.37
N THR A 90 -4.01 -12.80 -0.73
CA THR A 90 -3.66 -13.47 -1.98
C THR A 90 -4.34 -12.80 -3.18
N ALA A 91 -3.94 -13.17 -4.39
CA ALA A 91 -4.59 -12.68 -5.60
C ALA A 91 -6.06 -13.13 -5.68
N GLU A 92 -6.35 -14.37 -5.28
CA GLU A 92 -7.69 -14.95 -5.25
C GLU A 92 -8.59 -14.18 -4.28
N GLU A 93 -8.09 -13.86 -3.10
CA GLU A 93 -8.84 -13.08 -2.10
C GLU A 93 -9.10 -11.65 -2.58
N ALA A 94 -8.12 -11.00 -3.22
CA ALA A 94 -8.26 -9.67 -3.79
C ALA A 94 -9.30 -9.64 -4.93
N VAL A 95 -9.34 -10.67 -5.78
CA VAL A 95 -10.34 -10.83 -6.84
C VAL A 95 -11.72 -11.10 -6.25
N LYS A 96 -11.81 -11.97 -5.24
CA LYS A 96 -13.07 -12.29 -4.54
C LYS A 96 -13.69 -11.07 -3.84
N ALA A 97 -12.86 -10.16 -3.32
CA ALA A 97 -13.32 -8.89 -2.78
C ALA A 97 -13.93 -7.95 -3.84
N GLY A 98 -13.70 -8.24 -5.12
CA GLY A 98 -14.26 -7.53 -6.26
C GLY A 98 -13.32 -6.49 -6.84
N CYS A 99 -13.66 -6.07 -8.07
CA CYS A 99 -12.88 -5.10 -8.83
C CYS A 99 -13.58 -3.75 -8.92
N ARG A 100 -12.75 -2.74 -9.18
CA ARG A 100 -13.13 -1.35 -9.36
C ARG A 100 -14.01 -1.20 -10.59
N THR A 101 -14.98 -0.32 -10.47
CA THR A 101 -15.68 0.28 -11.61
C THR A 101 -14.84 1.40 -12.20
N SER A 102 -15.04 1.70 -13.47
CA SER A 102 -14.57 2.88 -14.20
C SER A 102 -14.83 4.16 -13.40
N ARG A 103 -16.00 4.30 -12.78
CA ARG A 103 -16.31 5.44 -11.90
C ARG A 103 -15.39 5.52 -10.69
N SER A 104 -15.16 4.41 -9.99
CA SER A 104 -14.28 4.39 -8.82
C SER A 104 -12.80 4.64 -9.20
N ALA A 105 -12.36 4.13 -10.35
CA ALA A 105 -11.03 4.42 -10.88
C ALA A 105 -10.90 5.90 -11.31
N GLN A 106 -11.95 6.47 -11.92
CA GLN A 106 -11.96 7.88 -12.27
C GLN A 106 -11.83 8.78 -11.04
N LEU A 107 -12.49 8.44 -9.92
CA LEU A 107 -12.36 9.17 -8.66
C LEU A 107 -10.91 9.18 -8.14
N ILE A 108 -10.17 8.08 -8.33
CA ILE A 108 -8.75 8.01 -7.96
C ILE A 108 -7.92 8.97 -8.83
N LEU A 109 -8.16 8.98 -10.14
CA LEU A 109 -7.46 9.89 -11.07
C LEU A 109 -7.78 11.36 -10.74
N ASP A 110 -9.04 11.67 -10.44
CA ASP A 110 -9.47 13.02 -10.09
C ASP A 110 -8.85 13.49 -8.76
N ASP A 111 -8.75 12.60 -7.76
CA ASP A 111 -8.09 12.89 -6.48
C ASP A 111 -6.58 13.09 -6.64
N ALA A 112 -5.92 12.28 -7.47
CA ALA A 112 -4.50 12.46 -7.78
C ALA A 112 -4.24 13.83 -8.42
N LYS A 113 -5.10 14.28 -9.35
CA LYS A 113 -4.99 15.62 -9.98
C LYS A 113 -5.13 16.76 -8.96
N LYS A 114 -6.01 16.61 -7.96
CA LYS A 114 -6.22 17.64 -6.92
C LYS A 114 -5.00 17.80 -6.00
N THR A 115 -4.19 16.77 -5.85
CA THR A 115 -2.98 16.83 -5.00
C THR A 115 -1.87 17.65 -5.66
N GLY A 116 -1.93 17.87 -6.98
CA GLY A 116 -1.20 18.93 -7.69
C GLY A 116 0.25 18.65 -8.06
N ASP A 117 0.96 17.79 -7.33
CA ASP A 117 2.37 17.48 -7.60
C ASP A 117 2.54 16.18 -8.39
N LEU A 118 2.10 16.15 -9.65
CA LEU A 118 2.19 14.97 -10.54
C LEU A 118 3.29 15.10 -11.61
N GLY A 119 4.02 16.20 -11.69
CA GLY A 119 4.90 16.45 -12.83
C GLY A 119 4.17 16.57 -14.19
N THR A 120 4.88 17.09 -15.19
CA THR A 120 4.25 17.52 -16.45
C THR A 120 3.76 16.34 -17.31
N ILE A 121 4.57 15.29 -17.47
CA ILE A 121 4.20 14.13 -18.29
C ILE A 121 3.13 13.32 -17.58
N THR A 122 3.30 13.00 -16.30
CA THR A 122 2.32 12.19 -15.58
C THR A 122 0.98 12.90 -15.49
N SER A 123 0.94 14.21 -15.22
CA SER A 123 -0.33 14.97 -15.23
C SER A 123 -1.07 14.87 -16.56
N SER A 124 -0.34 14.92 -17.68
CA SER A 124 -0.92 14.71 -19.02
C SER A 124 -1.48 13.30 -19.18
N GLN A 125 -0.76 12.27 -18.74
CA GLN A 125 -1.20 10.88 -18.83
C GLN A 125 -2.39 10.57 -17.91
N VAL A 126 -2.38 11.07 -16.66
CA VAL A 126 -3.52 10.97 -15.72
C VAL A 126 -4.77 11.64 -16.32
N SER A 127 -4.60 12.72 -17.08
CA SER A 127 -5.70 13.41 -17.75
C SER A 127 -6.21 12.68 -19.00
N ALA A 128 -5.33 11.98 -19.72
CA ALA A 128 -5.67 11.22 -20.92
C ALA A 128 -6.21 9.81 -20.62
N PHE A 129 -5.89 9.25 -19.46
CA PHE A 129 -6.29 7.89 -19.09
C PHE A 129 -7.82 7.75 -19.04
N ARG A 130 -8.33 6.62 -19.54
CA ARG A 130 -9.77 6.29 -19.56
C ARG A 130 -9.96 4.91 -18.92
N PRO A 131 -10.37 4.84 -17.65
CA PRO A 131 -10.53 3.57 -16.97
C PRO A 131 -11.76 2.83 -17.50
N THR A 132 -11.63 1.51 -17.65
CA THR A 132 -12.75 0.60 -17.91
C THR A 132 -13.22 -0.05 -16.60
N ASP A 133 -14.23 -0.90 -16.65
CA ASP A 133 -14.66 -1.69 -15.49
C ASP A 133 -13.81 -2.96 -15.32
N LYS A 134 -13.75 -3.51 -14.10
CA LYS A 134 -13.28 -4.87 -13.78
C LYS A 134 -11.82 -5.22 -14.06
N TRP A 135 -10.97 -4.23 -14.35
CA TRP A 135 -9.55 -4.45 -14.64
C TRP A 135 -8.64 -4.34 -13.41
N MET A 136 -9.12 -3.69 -12.34
CA MET A 136 -8.36 -3.44 -11.11
C MET A 136 -9.05 -3.99 -9.87
N THR A 137 -8.38 -4.76 -9.01
CA THR A 137 -8.96 -5.18 -7.71
C THR A 137 -9.22 -3.99 -6.77
N THR A 138 -10.23 -4.10 -5.91
CA THR A 138 -10.49 -3.09 -4.87
C THR A 138 -9.45 -3.11 -3.75
N LEU A 139 -8.86 -4.28 -3.50
CA LEU A 139 -7.80 -4.52 -2.52
C LEU A 139 -6.46 -4.82 -3.21
N GLU A 140 -5.37 -4.44 -2.55
CA GLU A 140 -4.01 -4.76 -2.99
C GLU A 140 -3.65 -6.20 -2.61
N VAL A 141 -2.95 -6.90 -3.49
CA VAL A 141 -2.30 -8.17 -3.14
C VAL A 141 -1.05 -7.88 -2.32
N THR A 142 -0.94 -8.57 -1.19
CA THR A 142 0.05 -8.27 -0.15
C THR A 142 0.66 -9.53 0.45
N ASP A 143 0.28 -10.71 -0.04
CA ASP A 143 0.85 -11.99 0.37
C ASP A 143 2.33 -12.08 -0.05
N PRO A 144 3.28 -12.18 0.91
CA PRO A 144 4.71 -12.29 0.63
C PRO A 144 5.12 -13.62 -0.03
N ASN A 145 4.21 -14.58 -0.15
CA ASN A 145 4.42 -15.84 -0.85
C ASN A 145 3.90 -15.83 -2.29
N THR A 146 3.36 -14.69 -2.75
CA THR A 146 2.94 -14.49 -4.13
C THR A 146 4.10 -14.72 -5.08
N TRP A 147 3.95 -15.70 -5.97
CA TRP A 147 4.87 -15.92 -7.08
C TRP A 147 4.55 -14.98 -8.24
N GLY A 148 5.59 -14.42 -8.84
CA GLY A 148 5.50 -13.60 -10.04
C GLY A 148 6.51 -14.02 -11.10
N TYR A 149 6.16 -13.73 -12.35
CA TYR A 149 6.95 -14.03 -13.52
C TYR A 149 7.31 -12.76 -14.28
N ARG A 150 8.57 -12.64 -14.69
CA ARG A 150 9.09 -11.48 -15.41
C ARG A 150 10.03 -11.93 -16.50
N ALA A 151 9.73 -11.59 -17.75
CA ALA A 151 10.65 -11.80 -18.85
C ALA A 151 11.54 -10.57 -19.07
N THR A 152 12.85 -10.76 -19.09
CA THR A 152 13.82 -9.67 -19.32
C THR A 152 15.17 -10.20 -19.77
N ASP A 153 15.81 -9.47 -20.69
CA ASP A 153 17.21 -9.67 -21.07
C ASP A 153 18.06 -8.44 -20.74
N PHE A 154 17.51 -7.47 -19.98
CA PHE A 154 18.25 -6.25 -19.63
C PHE A 154 19.28 -6.54 -18.52
N PRO A 155 20.59 -6.34 -18.75
CA PRO A 155 21.61 -6.68 -17.76
C PRO A 155 21.43 -6.01 -16.40
N ASP A 156 20.99 -4.74 -16.40
CA ASP A 156 20.72 -3.99 -15.17
C ASP A 156 19.58 -4.63 -14.34
N GLU A 157 18.55 -5.16 -15.01
CA GLU A 157 17.39 -5.80 -14.37
C GLU A 157 17.75 -7.18 -13.84
N ILE A 158 18.49 -7.98 -14.63
CA ILE A 158 19.02 -9.28 -14.21
C ILE A 158 19.88 -9.14 -12.95
N LYS A 159 20.84 -8.19 -12.97
CA LYS A 159 21.70 -7.92 -11.80
C LYS A 159 20.89 -7.47 -10.58
N SER A 160 19.78 -6.78 -10.78
CA SER A 160 18.91 -6.37 -9.67
C SER A 160 18.15 -7.56 -9.09
N LEU A 161 17.61 -8.45 -9.94
CA LEU A 161 16.94 -9.67 -9.51
C LEU A 161 17.90 -10.57 -8.73
N GLU A 162 19.11 -10.80 -9.25
CA GLU A 162 20.18 -11.53 -8.55
C GLU A 162 20.56 -10.86 -7.22
N GLY A 163 20.45 -9.53 -7.14
CA GLY A 163 20.59 -8.75 -5.91
C GLY A 163 19.37 -8.76 -4.98
N GLY A 164 18.34 -9.58 -5.27
CA GLY A 164 17.18 -9.77 -4.41
C GLY A 164 16.10 -8.69 -4.51
N LYS A 165 16.01 -7.95 -5.62
CA LYS A 165 14.96 -6.92 -5.80
C LYS A 165 14.56 -6.65 -7.24
N THR A 166 13.32 -6.21 -7.44
CA THR A 166 12.84 -5.73 -8.75
C THR A 166 13.53 -4.42 -9.15
N LEU A 167 13.51 -4.10 -10.46
CA LEU A 167 14.05 -2.85 -10.99
C LEU A 167 13.09 -2.22 -11.99
N SER A 168 12.65 -1.00 -11.71
CA SER A 168 11.74 -0.26 -12.58
C SER A 168 12.46 0.45 -13.74
N LYS A 169 11.69 0.81 -14.77
CA LYS A 169 12.19 1.63 -15.90
C LYS A 169 12.66 3.00 -15.43
N ALA A 170 11.96 3.63 -14.48
CA ALA A 170 12.34 4.91 -13.90
C ALA A 170 13.69 4.83 -13.19
N GLU A 171 13.94 3.82 -12.34
CA GLU A 171 15.23 3.66 -11.65
C GLU A 171 16.39 3.44 -12.63
N ARG A 172 16.15 2.67 -13.71
CA ARG A 172 17.15 2.49 -14.78
C ARG A 172 17.46 3.80 -15.49
N ARG A 173 16.45 4.62 -15.76
CA ARG A 173 16.61 5.90 -16.47
C ARG A 173 17.22 6.97 -15.57
N GLU A 174 16.78 7.06 -14.31
CA GLU A 174 17.29 8.01 -13.31
C GLU A 174 18.80 7.88 -13.12
N LYS A 175 19.36 6.66 -13.19
CA LYS A 175 20.81 6.43 -13.12
C LYS A 175 21.60 7.00 -14.29
N LYS A 176 20.96 7.21 -15.44
CA LYS A 176 21.60 7.61 -16.71
C LYS A 176 21.40 9.09 -17.05
N VAL A 177 20.57 9.80 -16.29
CA VAL A 177 20.31 11.24 -16.52
C VAL A 177 21.19 12.08 -15.61
N THR A 178 21.70 13.19 -16.14
CA THR A 178 22.51 14.15 -15.40
C THR A 178 21.64 14.98 -14.45
N ASP A 179 20.50 15.48 -14.93
CA ASP A 179 19.56 16.28 -14.13
C ASP A 179 18.39 15.43 -13.63
N LYS A 180 18.56 14.85 -12.43
CA LYS A 180 17.53 14.06 -11.75
C LYS A 180 16.33 14.93 -11.34
N SER A 181 16.54 16.21 -11.04
CA SER A 181 15.47 17.13 -10.65
C SER A 181 14.57 17.43 -11.85
N ALA A 182 15.12 17.66 -13.04
CA ALA A 182 14.34 17.76 -14.27
C ALA A 182 13.59 16.46 -14.59
N PHE A 183 14.23 15.29 -14.40
CA PHE A 183 13.59 14.00 -14.60
C PHE A 183 12.33 13.84 -13.73
N TRP A 184 12.43 14.16 -12.42
CA TRP A 184 11.30 14.05 -11.51
C TRP A 184 10.27 15.17 -11.64
N ARG A 185 10.64 16.38 -12.09
CA ARG A 185 9.64 17.40 -12.47
C ARG A 185 8.75 16.96 -13.65
N GLN A 186 9.22 16.02 -14.46
CA GLN A 186 8.45 15.48 -15.59
C GLN A 186 7.66 14.21 -15.21
N ASN A 187 8.29 13.28 -14.50
CA ASN A 187 7.77 11.93 -14.23
C ASN A 187 7.30 11.70 -12.79
N GLY A 188 7.59 12.64 -11.89
CA GLY A 188 7.37 12.54 -10.45
C GLY A 188 5.92 12.76 -10.04
N PRO A 189 5.61 12.71 -8.74
CA PRO A 189 6.56 12.69 -7.65
C PRO A 189 7.17 11.28 -7.52
N LYS A 190 8.33 11.20 -6.85
CA LYS A 190 8.92 9.89 -6.54
C LYS A 190 8.00 9.18 -5.54
N ILE A 191 7.58 7.97 -5.86
CA ILE A 191 6.67 7.21 -5.01
C ILE A 191 7.49 6.56 -3.89
N ASP A 192 7.17 6.88 -2.65
CA ASP A 192 7.83 6.31 -1.46
C ASP A 192 7.19 5.00 -0.98
N TYR A 193 7.87 4.29 -0.08
CA TYR A 193 7.34 3.06 0.51
C TYR A 193 6.24 3.41 1.51
N GLY A 194 5.07 2.77 1.39
CA GLY A 194 3.94 2.95 2.32
C GLY A 194 2.88 3.96 1.87
N THR A 195 3.07 4.63 0.74
CA THR A 195 2.10 5.60 0.20
C THR A 195 0.86 4.89 -0.35
N LYS A 196 -0.16 4.64 0.49
CA LYS A 196 -1.51 4.39 -0.02
C LYS A 196 -2.16 5.73 -0.34
N SER A 197 -2.07 6.14 -1.60
CA SER A 197 -2.70 7.37 -2.07
C SER A 197 -3.30 7.19 -3.46
N SER A 198 -4.13 8.16 -3.84
CA SER A 198 -4.59 8.30 -5.21
C SER A 198 -3.44 8.44 -6.20
N ILE A 199 -2.34 9.10 -5.79
CA ILE A 199 -1.11 9.21 -6.59
C ILE A 199 -0.54 7.82 -6.90
N LEU A 200 -0.25 6.98 -5.90
CA LEU A 200 0.29 5.62 -6.13
C LEU A 200 -0.58 4.84 -7.12
N ASN A 201 -1.89 4.78 -6.84
CA ASN A 201 -2.81 4.02 -7.67
C ASN A 201 -2.88 4.60 -9.10
N SER A 202 -2.95 5.92 -9.26
CA SER A 202 -2.94 6.55 -10.59
C SER A 202 -1.69 6.21 -11.40
N PHE A 203 -0.54 6.13 -10.74
CA PHE A 203 0.72 5.77 -11.38
C PHE A 203 0.76 4.30 -11.80
N GLN A 204 0.27 3.39 -10.95
CA GLN A 204 0.14 1.98 -11.30
C GLN A 204 -0.85 1.80 -12.47
N MET A 205 -1.97 2.53 -12.47
CA MET A 205 -2.95 2.55 -13.56
C MET A 205 -2.35 2.99 -14.88
N ILE A 206 -1.52 4.05 -14.90
CA ILE A 206 -0.88 4.48 -16.14
C ILE A 206 0.17 3.48 -16.60
N ALA A 207 0.95 2.92 -15.66
CA ALA A 207 2.01 1.97 -15.95
C ALA A 207 1.53 0.70 -16.67
N THR A 208 0.25 0.35 -16.56
CA THR A 208 -0.33 -0.80 -17.29
C THR A 208 -0.63 -0.49 -18.74
N SER A 209 -0.95 0.76 -19.07
CA SER A 209 -1.22 1.16 -20.45
C SER A 209 0.06 1.56 -21.18
N ASP A 210 0.92 2.32 -20.52
CA ASP A 210 2.25 2.66 -21.05
C ASP A 210 3.25 2.84 -19.90
N SER A 211 4.17 1.89 -19.79
CA SER A 211 5.23 1.93 -18.77
C SER A 211 6.41 2.85 -19.16
N SER A 212 6.37 3.47 -20.33
CA SER A 212 7.44 4.33 -20.86
C SER A 212 7.11 5.82 -20.72
N LYS A 213 5.82 6.18 -20.61
CA LYS A 213 5.37 7.57 -20.49
C LYS A 213 4.22 7.70 -19.47
N PRO A 214 4.46 8.30 -18.28
CA PRO A 214 5.76 8.66 -17.74
C PRO A 214 6.62 7.41 -17.53
N MET A 215 7.93 7.60 -17.33
CA MET A 215 8.82 6.49 -17.01
C MET A 215 8.31 5.77 -15.76
N SER A 216 7.89 4.51 -15.94
CA SER A 216 7.22 3.76 -14.87
C SER A 216 8.16 3.53 -13.70
N GLN A 217 7.66 3.85 -12.50
CA GLN A 217 8.28 3.52 -11.22
C GLN A 217 7.97 2.08 -10.77
N PHE A 218 7.31 1.30 -11.62
CA PHE A 218 6.90 -0.08 -11.38
C PHE A 218 7.58 -1.03 -12.37
N SER A 219 7.77 -2.26 -11.91
CA SER A 219 8.10 -3.43 -12.68
C SER A 219 6.81 -4.22 -12.90
N SER A 220 6.47 -4.47 -14.16
CA SER A 220 5.31 -5.27 -14.52
C SER A 220 5.65 -6.75 -14.35
N VAL A 221 4.93 -7.46 -13.48
CA VAL A 221 5.19 -8.85 -13.13
C VAL A 221 3.91 -9.66 -13.34
N ALA A 222 3.96 -10.68 -14.20
CA ALA A 222 2.82 -11.55 -14.48
C ALA A 222 2.58 -12.54 -13.35
N LEU A 223 1.33 -13.01 -13.21
CA LEU A 223 0.96 -14.06 -12.27
C LEU A 223 1.23 -15.47 -12.80
N ASP A 224 1.35 -15.63 -14.11
CA ASP A 224 1.62 -16.90 -14.76
C ASP A 224 2.79 -16.82 -15.76
N TYR A 225 3.35 -18.00 -16.04
CA TYR A 225 4.50 -18.15 -16.94
C TYR A 225 4.14 -17.83 -18.39
N GLU A 226 2.94 -18.21 -18.85
CA GLU A 226 2.56 -18.11 -20.26
C GLU A 226 2.50 -16.64 -20.68
N VAL A 227 1.83 -15.80 -19.88
CA VAL A 227 1.80 -14.34 -20.05
C VAL A 227 3.21 -13.76 -20.06
N ALA A 228 4.06 -14.13 -19.09
CA ALA A 228 5.44 -13.62 -19.06
C ALA A 228 6.24 -14.04 -20.30
N SER A 229 6.12 -15.30 -20.73
CA SER A 229 6.88 -15.84 -21.86
C SER A 229 6.52 -15.15 -23.19
N GLY A 230 5.28 -14.65 -23.33
CA GLY A 230 4.83 -13.90 -24.50
C GLY A 230 5.58 -12.59 -24.75
N PHE A 231 6.22 -12.01 -23.72
CA PHE A 231 7.02 -10.78 -23.85
C PHE A 231 8.45 -11.02 -24.36
N GLY A 232 8.86 -12.27 -24.53
CA GLY A 232 10.19 -12.66 -25.01
C GLY A 232 11.31 -12.53 -23.97
N GLY A 233 12.42 -13.22 -24.25
CA GLY A 233 13.62 -13.24 -23.40
C GLY A 233 13.63 -14.33 -22.33
N THR A 234 14.57 -14.22 -21.39
CA THR A 234 14.66 -15.15 -20.25
C THR A 234 13.55 -14.86 -19.24
N VAL A 235 12.75 -15.87 -18.90
CA VAL A 235 11.69 -15.74 -17.90
C VAL A 235 12.24 -16.03 -16.52
N TYR A 236 12.10 -15.08 -15.61
CA TYR A 236 12.43 -15.20 -14.20
C TYR A 236 11.15 -15.44 -13.40
N LYS A 237 11.22 -16.32 -12.41
CA LYS A 237 10.15 -16.59 -11.44
C LYS A 237 10.69 -16.27 -10.04
N PHE A 238 9.93 -15.55 -9.22
CA PHE A 238 10.34 -15.21 -7.86
C PHE A 238 9.14 -14.93 -6.96
N GLN A 239 9.32 -15.03 -5.64
CA GLN A 239 8.33 -14.60 -4.66
C GLN A 239 8.57 -13.16 -4.23
N MET A 240 7.48 -12.42 -4.01
CA MET A 240 7.52 -11.01 -3.63
C MET A 240 6.29 -10.64 -2.78
N ASN A 241 6.36 -9.51 -2.09
CA ASN A 241 5.18 -8.82 -1.57
C ASN A 241 4.85 -7.66 -2.53
N PRO A 242 3.91 -7.84 -3.48
CA PRO A 242 3.73 -6.89 -4.57
C PRO A 242 3.17 -5.54 -4.10
N SER A 243 2.34 -5.54 -3.04
CA SER A 243 1.64 -4.36 -2.55
C SER A 243 0.97 -3.57 -3.71
N SER A 244 0.33 -4.30 -4.62
CA SER A 244 -0.23 -3.77 -5.86
C SER A 244 -1.65 -4.30 -6.03
N PRO A 245 -2.61 -3.48 -6.49
CA PRO A 245 -3.82 -4.04 -7.08
C PRO A 245 -3.43 -4.78 -8.37
N VAL A 246 -4.19 -5.82 -8.74
CA VAL A 246 -4.00 -6.53 -10.02
C VAL A 246 -4.61 -5.66 -11.10
N LEU A 247 -3.87 -5.34 -12.18
CA LEU A 247 -4.33 -4.36 -13.18
C LEU A 247 -4.52 -4.93 -14.59
N GLY A 248 -4.23 -6.21 -14.80
CA GLY A 248 -4.54 -6.88 -16.06
C GLY A 248 -5.50 -8.04 -15.89
N LEU A 249 -6.52 -7.85 -15.05
CA LEU A 249 -7.65 -8.77 -15.01
C LEU A 249 -8.60 -8.47 -16.15
N ARG A 250 -9.09 -9.51 -16.81
CA ARG A 250 -10.29 -9.41 -17.64
C ARG A 250 -11.47 -9.88 -16.81
N ASP A 251 -12.54 -9.08 -16.80
CA ASP A 251 -13.78 -9.40 -16.09
C ASP A 251 -13.62 -9.70 -14.59
N CYS A 252 -12.61 -9.14 -13.94
CA CYS A 252 -12.29 -9.41 -12.54
C CYS A 252 -12.09 -10.90 -12.26
N SER A 253 -11.30 -11.55 -13.12
CA SER A 253 -11.02 -12.98 -12.99
C SER A 253 -9.57 -13.29 -13.29
N LEU A 254 -8.99 -14.19 -12.50
CA LEU A 254 -7.67 -14.79 -12.78
C LEU A 254 -7.72 -15.76 -13.97
N SER A 255 -8.90 -16.27 -14.32
CA SER A 255 -9.13 -17.22 -15.42
C SER A 255 -9.74 -16.58 -16.67
N GLY A 256 -9.97 -15.25 -16.67
CA GLY A 256 -10.72 -14.55 -17.72
C GLY A 256 -10.01 -14.41 -19.07
N GLY A 257 -8.74 -14.82 -19.17
CA GLY A 257 -7.87 -14.59 -20.33
C GLY A 257 -7.44 -13.11 -20.43
N GLY A 258 -6.17 -12.86 -20.74
CA GLY A 258 -5.56 -11.53 -20.70
C GLY A 258 -4.32 -11.49 -19.81
N GLU A 259 -3.60 -10.36 -19.82
CA GLU A 259 -2.32 -10.24 -19.11
C GLU A 259 -2.52 -10.05 -17.60
N THR A 260 -2.64 -11.11 -16.81
CA THR A 260 -2.74 -10.94 -15.35
C THR A 260 -1.39 -10.47 -14.78
N GLN A 261 -1.26 -9.17 -14.52
CA GLN A 261 -0.01 -8.57 -14.06
C GLN A 261 -0.18 -7.62 -12.86
N PHE A 262 0.84 -7.63 -12.01
CA PHE A 262 1.10 -6.66 -10.96
C PHE A 262 1.94 -5.50 -11.50
N GLN A 263 1.69 -4.30 -10.98
CA GLN A 263 2.61 -3.17 -11.11
C GLN A 263 3.35 -3.00 -9.79
N VAL A 264 4.42 -3.77 -9.64
CA VAL A 264 5.19 -3.86 -8.41
C VAL A 264 6.19 -2.73 -8.38
N LYS A 265 6.28 -1.98 -7.29
CA LYS A 265 7.23 -0.86 -7.20
C LYS A 265 8.66 -1.35 -7.48
N GLY A 266 9.44 -0.55 -8.20
CA GLY A 266 10.87 -0.76 -8.33
C GLY A 266 11.56 -0.84 -6.95
N GLY A 267 12.55 -1.72 -6.82
CA GLY A 267 13.25 -1.97 -5.56
C GLY A 267 12.52 -2.92 -4.61
N THR A 268 11.36 -3.48 -4.98
CA THR A 268 10.63 -4.44 -4.15
C THR A 268 11.48 -5.68 -3.88
N PRO A 269 11.69 -6.07 -2.61
CA PRO A 269 12.44 -7.28 -2.28
C PRO A 269 11.80 -8.53 -2.85
N ILE A 270 12.64 -9.45 -3.33
CA ILE A 270 12.23 -10.77 -3.83
C ILE A 270 13.00 -11.89 -3.11
N LYS A 271 12.43 -13.09 -3.12
CA LYS A 271 13.08 -14.33 -2.65
C LYS A 271 12.84 -15.46 -3.66
N ASN A 272 13.59 -16.55 -3.53
CA ASN A 272 13.44 -17.76 -4.35
C ASN A 272 13.48 -17.46 -5.86
N LEU A 273 14.57 -16.84 -6.32
CA LEU A 273 14.75 -16.44 -7.71
C LEU A 273 15.11 -17.63 -8.60
N HIS A 274 14.25 -17.93 -9.56
CA HIS A 274 14.44 -18.97 -10.56
C HIS A 274 14.47 -18.33 -11.96
N ARG A 275 15.09 -19.00 -12.93
CA ARG A 275 15.00 -18.64 -14.35
C ARG A 275 14.75 -19.84 -15.23
N PHE A 276 14.02 -19.65 -16.31
CA PHE A 276 13.84 -20.65 -17.35
C PHE A 276 14.85 -20.43 -18.47
N VAL A 277 15.71 -21.42 -18.70
CA VAL A 277 16.73 -21.36 -19.76
C VAL A 277 16.20 -22.10 -20.99
N ASN A 278 15.66 -21.35 -21.95
CA ASN A 278 15.06 -21.88 -23.19
C ASN A 278 15.98 -22.88 -23.91
N SER A 279 17.28 -22.59 -24.02
CA SER A 279 18.24 -23.46 -24.73
C SER A 279 18.45 -24.82 -24.06
N LYS A 280 18.15 -24.94 -22.76
CA LYS A 280 18.27 -26.19 -22.00
C LYS A 280 16.93 -26.82 -21.68
N ASN A 281 15.82 -26.13 -21.96
CA ASN A 281 14.47 -26.49 -21.53
C ASN A 281 14.39 -26.85 -20.03
N LYS A 282 15.09 -26.06 -19.18
CA LYS A 282 15.24 -26.34 -17.74
C LYS A 282 15.13 -25.08 -16.91
N TRP A 283 14.65 -25.24 -15.69
CA TRP A 283 14.72 -24.23 -14.65
C TRP A 283 16.07 -24.27 -13.95
N GLU A 284 16.58 -23.09 -13.60
CA GLU A 284 17.74 -22.91 -12.73
C GLU A 284 17.32 -22.03 -11.54
N ILE A 285 17.83 -22.33 -10.36
CA ILE A 285 17.65 -21.54 -9.14
C ILE A 285 18.89 -20.69 -8.88
N TYR A 286 18.69 -19.48 -8.37
CA TYR A 286 19.78 -18.62 -7.95
C TYR A 286 20.05 -18.79 -6.45
N LYS A 287 21.18 -19.40 -6.10
CA LYS A 287 21.57 -19.68 -4.72
C LYS A 287 23.06 -19.44 -4.53
N ASN A 288 23.43 -18.78 -3.44
CA ASN A 288 24.83 -18.48 -3.10
C ASN A 288 25.60 -17.78 -4.24
N GLY A 289 24.95 -16.83 -4.92
CA GLY A 289 25.55 -16.06 -6.01
C GLY A 289 25.73 -16.83 -7.32
N LYS A 290 25.15 -18.02 -7.47
CA LYS A 290 25.31 -18.89 -8.65
C LYS A 290 23.97 -19.49 -9.09
N TRP A 291 23.85 -19.71 -10.39
CA TRP A 291 22.76 -20.46 -10.98
C TRP A 291 23.01 -21.96 -10.86
N GLN A 292 22.03 -22.71 -10.36
CA GLN A 292 22.07 -24.16 -10.17
C GLN A 292 20.90 -24.80 -10.92
N ILE A 293 21.17 -25.83 -11.72
CA ILE A 293 20.13 -26.54 -12.47
C ILE A 293 19.26 -27.33 -11.48
N VAL A 294 17.94 -27.23 -11.61
CA VAL A 294 16.99 -28.08 -10.89
C VAL A 294 16.37 -29.11 -11.85
N ALA A 295 16.15 -30.32 -11.35
CA ALA A 295 15.43 -31.35 -12.07
C ALA A 295 13.92 -31.09 -11.88
N ALA A 296 13.27 -30.59 -12.93
CA ALA A 296 11.83 -30.30 -13.00
C ALA A 296 11.27 -29.18 -12.06
N PRO A 297 10.13 -28.55 -12.41
CA PRO A 297 9.57 -27.41 -11.68
C PRO A 297 8.75 -27.79 -10.43
N ASN A 298 8.62 -29.09 -10.11
CA ASN A 298 7.66 -29.62 -9.14
C ASN A 298 8.28 -30.14 -7.84
N ASP A 299 9.61 -30.14 -7.68
CA ASP A 299 10.26 -30.67 -6.46
C ASP A 299 10.21 -29.70 -5.26
N GLU A 300 9.49 -28.57 -5.38
CA GLU A 300 9.25 -27.61 -4.29
C GLU A 300 7.82 -27.02 -4.31
N LEU A 301 6.80 -27.88 -4.50
CA LEU A 301 5.41 -27.56 -4.13
C LEU A 301 5.06 -28.16 -2.76
#